data_AF-A0A842KSJ6-F1
#
_entry.id   AF-A0A842KSJ6-F1
#
_cell.length_a   1.000
_cell.length_b   1.000
_cell.length_c   1.000
_cell.angle_alpha   90.00
_cell.angle_beta   90.00
_cell.angle_gamma   90.00
#
_symmetry.space_group_name_H-M   'P 1'
#
loop_
_entity.id
_entity.type
_entity.pdbx_description
1 polymer ?
#
loop_
_entity_poly.entity_id
_entity_poly.type
_entity_poly.pdbx_seq_one_letter_code
_entity_poly.pdbx_strand_id
1 'polypeptide(L)'
;KNLGIDLILFKDKRKHEKIKEKIEVPIIEAQGGIKFTQDKAGSFKILVEDGKIKVIHYKNMEPQIALVSDNAKKLYEEIIKKNLVTRLEHAAYLGAELQKAEIALITGKDYKQDLELFRKPFKL
;
A
#
# COMPACT_ATOMS: atom_id res chain seq x y z
N LYS A 1 0.06 21.15 14.15
CA LYS A 1 0.94 19.98 14.01
C LYS A 1 2.11 20.16 14.97
N ASN A 2 2.20 19.36 16.03
CA ASN A 2 3.21 19.51 17.08
C ASN A 2 4.30 18.47 16.84
N LEU A 3 5.23 18.82 15.94
CA LEU A 3 6.16 17.88 15.29
C LEU A 3 6.91 16.96 16.27
N GLY A 4 7.28 17.45 17.46
CA GLY A 4 8.01 16.68 18.47
C GLY A 4 7.16 15.66 19.23
N ILE A 5 5.88 15.94 19.46
CA ILE A 5 4.97 15.06 20.22
C ILE A 5 4.47 13.92 19.32
N ASP A 6 4.10 14.24 18.08
CA ASP A 6 3.53 13.27 17.13
C ASP A 6 4.54 12.16 16.78
N LEU A 7 5.83 12.48 16.71
CA LEU A 7 6.90 11.49 16.47
C LEU A 7 7.11 10.51 17.63
N ILE A 8 6.82 10.92 18.87
CA ILE A 8 6.90 10.04 20.04
C ILE A 8 5.81 8.97 19.98
N LEU A 9 4.62 9.31 19.45
CA LEU A 9 3.50 8.39 19.33
C LEU A 9 3.81 7.19 18.40
N PHE A 10 4.51 7.44 17.30
CA PHE A 10 4.82 6.41 16.29
C PHE A 10 6.18 5.73 16.49
N LYS A 11 6.97 6.15 17.48
CA LYS A 11 8.27 5.53 17.76
C LYS A 11 8.07 4.27 18.59
N ASP A 12 8.57 3.14 18.10
CA ASP A 12 8.62 1.90 18.87
C ASP A 12 9.38 2.11 20.19
N LYS A 13 8.70 1.83 21.31
CA LYS A 13 9.28 1.95 22.65
C LYS A 13 10.34 0.87 22.94
N ARG A 14 10.21 -0.31 22.33
CA ARG A 14 11.12 -1.46 22.49
C ARG A 14 11.30 -2.13 21.13
N LYS A 15 12.51 -2.58 20.82
CA LYS A 15 12.75 -3.46 19.67
C LYS A 15 12.48 -4.90 20.10
N HIS A 16 11.68 -5.62 19.31
CA HIS A 16 11.50 -7.05 19.50
C HIS A 16 12.81 -7.79 19.21
N GLU A 17 13.08 -8.87 19.96
CA GLU A 17 14.23 -9.73 19.67
C GLU A 17 14.09 -10.35 18.28
N LYS A 18 15.17 -10.34 17.51
CA LYS A 18 15.18 -10.96 16.18
C LYS A 18 15.19 -12.47 16.37
N ILE A 19 14.13 -13.15 15.94
CA ILE A 19 14.11 -14.60 15.86
C ILE A 19 15.17 -15.02 14.84
N LYS A 20 16.18 -15.76 15.29
CA LYS A 20 17.22 -16.33 14.42
C LYS A 20 16.82 -17.76 14.08
N GLU A 21 16.14 -17.93 12.96
CA GLU A 21 15.93 -19.26 12.39
C GLU A 21 17.22 -19.72 11.69
N LYS A 22 17.64 -20.96 11.95
CA LYS A 22 18.70 -21.60 11.15
C LYS A 22 18.05 -22.05 9.84
N ILE A 23 18.29 -21.32 8.77
CA ILE A 23 17.72 -21.60 7.47
C ILE A 23 18.80 -22.28 6.61
N GLU A 24 18.62 -23.56 6.30
CA GLU A 24 19.52 -24.36 5.45
C GLU A 24 19.05 -24.34 3.98
N VAL A 25 18.87 -23.16 3.41
CA VAL A 25 18.45 -22.99 2.00
C VAL A 25 19.34 -21.97 1.29
N PRO A 26 19.52 -22.05 -0.04
CA PRO A 26 20.28 -21.05 -0.78
C PRO A 26 19.62 -19.67 -0.66
N ILE A 27 20.44 -18.66 -0.33
CA ILE A 27 20.02 -17.26 -0.29
C ILE A 27 20.35 -16.64 -1.64
N ILE A 28 19.32 -16.15 -2.32
CA ILE A 28 19.43 -15.49 -3.63
C ILE A 28 18.94 -14.06 -3.47
N GLU A 29 19.70 -13.09 -3.96
CA GLU A 29 19.31 -11.68 -3.96
C GLU A 29 18.20 -11.43 -4.99
N ALA A 30 17.13 -10.75 -4.57
CA ALA A 30 16.00 -10.45 -5.44
C ALA A 30 16.37 -9.39 -6.49
N GLN A 31 16.30 -9.74 -7.77
CA GLN A 31 16.69 -8.85 -8.87
C GLN A 31 15.57 -7.91 -9.35
N GLY A 32 14.30 -8.24 -9.07
CA GLY A 32 13.15 -7.46 -9.53
C GLY A 32 13.04 -7.40 -11.07
N GLY A 33 12.49 -6.30 -11.60
CA GLY A 33 12.48 -6.03 -13.04
C GLY A 33 11.25 -6.51 -13.82
N ILE A 34 10.16 -6.86 -13.15
CA ILE A 34 8.89 -7.19 -13.83
C ILE A 34 8.42 -5.96 -14.61
N LYS A 35 8.23 -6.12 -15.93
CA LYS A 35 7.68 -5.06 -16.78
C LYS A 35 6.20 -4.87 -16.47
N PHE A 36 5.82 -3.64 -16.17
CA PHE A 36 4.41 -3.28 -16.02
C PHE A 36 3.67 -3.53 -17.33
N THR A 37 2.56 -4.25 -17.23
CA THR A 37 1.62 -4.45 -18.33
C THR A 37 0.24 -4.10 -17.81
N GLN A 38 -0.53 -3.37 -18.61
CA GLN A 38 -1.89 -2.98 -18.24
C GLN A 38 -2.77 -4.20 -17.96
N ASP A 39 -3.53 -4.13 -16.87
CA ASP A 39 -4.49 -5.17 -16.50
C ASP A 39 -5.76 -5.04 -17.33
N LYS A 40 -6.25 -6.17 -17.87
CA LYS A 40 -7.47 -6.23 -18.67
C LYS A 40 -8.71 -5.88 -17.86
N ALA A 41 -8.67 -6.10 -16.55
CA ALA A 41 -9.77 -5.78 -15.66
C ALA A 41 -9.92 -4.27 -15.42
N GLY A 42 -8.89 -3.47 -15.68
CA GLY A 42 -8.93 -2.02 -15.53
C GLY A 42 -7.78 -1.45 -14.71
N SER A 43 -7.97 -0.22 -14.23
CA SER A 43 -7.04 0.51 -13.38
C SER A 43 -7.73 1.02 -12.11
N PHE A 44 -6.93 1.47 -11.15
CA PHE A 44 -7.42 1.97 -9.87
C PHE A 44 -6.91 3.38 -9.62
N LYS A 45 -7.77 4.21 -9.04
CA LYS A 45 -7.41 5.50 -8.44
C LYS A 45 -7.70 5.43 -6.95
N ILE A 46 -6.68 5.72 -6.15
CA ILE A 46 -6.79 5.70 -4.69
C ILE A 46 -6.77 7.12 -4.16
N LEU A 47 -7.68 7.39 -3.21
CA LEU A 47 -7.84 8.67 -2.54
C LEU A 47 -7.91 8.42 -1.03
N VAL A 48 -7.39 9.35 -0.24
CA VAL A 48 -7.54 9.35 1.22
C VAL A 48 -8.25 10.64 1.60
N GLU A 49 -9.51 10.53 2.00
CA GLU A 49 -10.39 11.65 2.33
C GLU A 49 -11.32 11.25 3.49
N ASP A 50 -11.70 12.22 4.32
CA ASP A 50 -12.70 12.05 5.40
C ASP A 50 -12.47 10.83 6.33
N GLY A 51 -11.20 10.57 6.68
CA GLY A 51 -10.87 9.47 7.57
C GLY A 51 -10.98 8.08 6.91
N LYS A 52 -11.06 8.00 5.57
CA LYS A 52 -11.19 6.73 4.84
C LYS A 52 -10.31 6.69 3.60
N ILE A 53 -10.07 5.48 3.11
CA ILE A 53 -9.47 5.19 1.82
C ILE A 53 -10.61 4.92 0.84
N LYS A 54 -10.60 5.61 -0.29
CA LYS A 54 -11.54 5.43 -1.39
C LYS A 54 -10.80 4.95 -2.62
N VAL A 55 -11.25 3.82 -3.17
CA VAL A 55 -10.66 3.16 -4.32
C VAL A 55 -11.68 3.18 -5.45
N ILE A 56 -11.36 3.89 -6.51
CA ILE A 56 -12.22 3.97 -7.70
C ILE A 56 -11.61 3.07 -8.77
N HIS A 57 -12.36 2.07 -9.19
CA HIS A 57 -12.00 1.19 -10.29
C HIS A 57 -12.49 1.78 -11.61
N TYR A 58 -11.61 1.79 -12.60
CA TYR A 58 -11.87 2.28 -13.95
C TYR A 58 -11.69 1.16 -14.96
N LYS A 59 -12.61 1.06 -15.92
CA LYS A 59 -12.47 0.19 -17.09
C LYS A 59 -12.74 1.03 -18.33
N ASN A 60 -11.87 0.94 -19.33
CA ASN A 60 -11.95 1.76 -20.55
C ASN A 60 -12.09 3.27 -20.26
N MET A 61 -11.34 3.77 -19.27
CA MET A 61 -11.39 5.17 -18.79
C MET A 61 -12.69 5.60 -18.11
N GLU A 62 -13.64 4.70 -17.90
CA GLU A 62 -14.90 4.99 -17.21
C GLU A 62 -14.92 4.43 -15.78
N PRO A 63 -15.32 5.21 -14.77
CA PRO A 63 -15.43 4.73 -13.39
C PRO A 63 -16.57 3.71 -13.29
N GLN A 64 -16.27 2.52 -12.79
CA GLN A 64 -17.24 1.42 -12.69
C GLN A 64 -17.78 1.28 -11.27
N ILE A 65 -16.89 1.33 -10.28
CA ILE A 65 -17.24 1.14 -8.87
C ILE A 65 -16.27 1.90 -7.97
N ALA A 66 -16.79 2.46 -6.88
CA ALA A 66 -16.00 3.02 -5.80
C ALA A 66 -16.18 2.15 -4.54
N LEU A 67 -15.07 1.76 -3.93
CA LEU A 67 -15.01 1.04 -2.65
C LEU A 67 -14.41 1.96 -1.59
N VAL A 68 -14.94 1.92 -0.37
CA VAL A 68 -14.49 2.79 0.71
C VAL A 68 -14.29 1.98 1.99
N SER A 69 -13.13 2.14 2.62
CA SER A 69 -12.85 1.59 3.95
C SER A 69 -11.69 2.35 4.60
N ASP A 70 -11.59 2.28 5.92
CA ASP A 70 -10.43 2.66 6.71
C ASP A 70 -9.33 1.58 6.78
N ASN A 71 -9.50 0.47 6.04
CA ASN A 71 -8.69 -0.73 6.18
C ASN A 71 -8.31 -1.29 4.79
N ALA A 72 -7.01 -1.39 4.51
CA ALA A 72 -6.51 -1.84 3.21
C ALA A 72 -6.93 -3.28 2.90
N LYS A 73 -6.97 -4.14 3.92
CA LYS A 73 -7.36 -5.55 3.79
C LYS A 73 -8.78 -5.72 3.28
N LYS A 74 -9.76 -5.05 3.88
CA LYS A 74 -11.14 -5.08 3.39
C LYS A 74 -11.25 -4.65 1.92
N LEU A 75 -10.45 -3.65 1.51
CA LEU A 75 -10.47 -3.14 0.14
C LEU A 75 -9.89 -4.14 -0.86
N TYR A 76 -8.68 -4.68 -0.63
CA TYR A 76 -8.11 -5.62 -1.58
C TYR A 76 -8.89 -6.94 -1.62
N GLU A 77 -9.48 -7.39 -0.49
CA GLU A 77 -10.32 -8.59 -0.46
C GLU A 77 -11.57 -8.42 -1.30
N GLU A 78 -12.27 -7.28 -1.19
CA GLU A 78 -13.44 -7.00 -2.04
C GLU A 78 -13.07 -6.83 -3.52
N ILE A 79 -11.92 -6.25 -3.83
CA ILE A 79 -11.41 -6.13 -5.21
C ILE A 79 -11.14 -7.50 -5.83
N ILE A 80 -10.48 -8.39 -5.09
CA ILE A 80 -10.21 -9.77 -5.51
C ILE A 80 -11.52 -10.54 -5.69
N LYS A 81 -12.40 -10.48 -4.69
CA LYS A 81 -13.70 -11.18 -4.71
C LYS A 81 -14.58 -10.76 -5.89
N LYS A 82 -14.51 -9.49 -6.30
CA LYS A 82 -15.22 -8.95 -7.47
C LYS A 82 -14.48 -9.16 -8.80
N ASN A 83 -13.31 -9.81 -8.80
CA ASN A 83 -12.47 -10.02 -9.98
C ASN A 83 -12.12 -8.70 -10.72
N LEU A 84 -11.87 -7.61 -9.99
CA LEU A 84 -11.55 -6.30 -10.57
C LEU A 84 -10.05 -6.15 -10.93
N VAL A 85 -9.24 -7.15 -10.59
CA VAL A 85 -7.81 -7.25 -10.91
C VAL A 85 -7.54 -8.68 -11.41
N THR A 86 -6.77 -8.84 -12.48
CA THR A 86 -6.46 -10.16 -13.06
C THR A 86 -4.97 -10.45 -13.12
N ARG A 87 -4.12 -9.44 -12.99
CA ARG A 87 -2.66 -9.58 -13.04
C ARG A 87 -2.06 -9.58 -11.64
N LEU A 88 -1.20 -10.55 -11.34
CA LEU A 88 -0.59 -10.70 -10.01
C LEU A 88 0.30 -9.52 -9.64
N GLU A 89 1.07 -9.00 -10.59
CA GLU A 89 1.91 -7.82 -10.38
C GLU A 89 1.07 -6.57 -10.11
N HIS A 90 -0.10 -6.46 -10.74
CA HIS A 90 -1.02 -5.34 -10.49
C HIS A 90 -1.70 -5.48 -9.13
N ALA A 91 -2.07 -6.71 -8.73
CA ALA A 91 -2.58 -6.98 -7.40
C ALA A 91 -1.53 -6.68 -6.30
N ALA A 92 -0.26 -7.02 -6.54
CA ALA A 92 0.85 -6.72 -5.62
C ALA A 92 1.07 -5.20 -5.49
N TYR A 93 1.09 -4.47 -6.60
CA TYR A 93 1.17 -3.01 -6.61
C TYR A 93 -0.03 -2.38 -5.88
N LEU A 94 -1.24 -2.84 -6.16
CA LEU A 94 -2.46 -2.35 -5.53
C LEU A 94 -2.42 -2.57 -4.01
N GLY A 95 -2.01 -3.76 -3.55
CA GLY A 95 -1.85 -4.04 -2.12
C GLY A 95 -0.85 -3.10 -1.45
N ALA A 96 0.29 -2.82 -2.11
CA ALA A 96 1.30 -1.88 -1.60
C ALA A 96 0.74 -0.45 -1.48
N GLU A 97 0.02 0.04 -2.49
CA GLU A 97 -0.58 1.37 -2.46
C GLU A 97 -1.71 1.49 -1.44
N LEU A 98 -2.55 0.46 -1.27
CA LEU A 98 -3.60 0.46 -0.25
C LEU A 98 -3.01 0.46 1.15
N GLN A 99 -1.96 -0.33 1.40
CA GLN A 99 -1.26 -0.32 2.68
C GLN A 99 -0.63 1.05 2.95
N LYS A 100 -0.07 1.69 1.92
CA LYS A 100 0.48 3.05 2.01
C LYS A 100 -0.62 4.06 2.36
N ALA A 101 -1.79 3.96 1.74
CA ALA A 101 -2.94 4.80 2.07
C ALA A 101 -3.42 4.61 3.52
N GLU A 102 -3.47 3.39 4.03
CA GLU A 102 -3.82 3.10 5.44
C GLU A 102 -2.79 3.67 6.42
N ILE A 103 -1.49 3.53 6.12
CA ILE A 103 -0.44 4.15 6.95
C ILE A 103 -0.58 5.68 6.95
N ALA A 104 -0.89 6.28 5.79
CA ALA A 104 -1.10 7.73 5.71
C ALA A 104 -2.27 8.18 6.59
N LEU A 105 -3.36 7.41 6.58
CA LEU A 105 -4.53 7.62 7.42
C LEU A 105 -4.17 7.59 8.91
N ILE A 106 -3.47 6.54 9.35
CA ILE A 106 -3.05 6.36 10.75
C ILE A 106 -2.11 7.48 11.20
N THR A 107 -1.20 7.92 10.32
CA THR A 107 -0.13 8.86 10.66
C THR A 107 -0.46 10.33 10.38
N GLY A 108 -1.62 10.62 9.78
CA GLY A 108 -1.98 11.96 9.31
C GLY A 108 -1.01 12.50 8.25
N LYS A 109 -0.47 11.62 7.40
CA LYS A 109 0.38 11.98 6.27
C LYS A 109 -0.46 12.25 5.03
N ASP A 110 0.04 13.12 4.16
CA ASP A 110 -0.56 13.37 2.87
C ASP A 110 -0.24 12.19 1.94
N TYR A 111 -1.27 11.45 1.55
CA TYR A 111 -1.13 10.34 0.62
C TYR A 111 -1.22 10.86 -0.81
N LYS A 112 -0.23 10.48 -1.63
CA LYS A 112 -0.30 10.61 -3.07
C LYS A 112 0.24 9.34 -3.70
N GLN A 113 -0.54 8.77 -4.61
CA GLN A 113 -0.17 7.55 -5.33
C GLN A 113 1.20 7.74 -6.01
N ASP A 114 2.00 6.67 -6.03
CA ASP A 114 3.36 6.65 -6.59
C ASP A 114 4.39 7.56 -5.89
N LEU A 115 3.99 8.35 -4.89
CA LEU A 115 4.91 9.12 -4.06
C LEU A 115 5.20 8.43 -2.73
N GLU A 116 6.39 8.68 -2.20
CA GLU A 116 6.82 8.22 -0.89
C GLU A 116 6.08 8.97 0.23
N LEU A 117 5.65 8.26 1.27
CA LEU A 117 5.05 8.88 2.46
C LEU A 117 6.07 9.62 3.32
N PHE A 118 7.31 9.14 3.32
CA PHE A 118 8.39 9.63 4.15
C PHE A 118 9.59 9.98 3.27
N ARG A 119 10.15 11.17 3.49
CA ARG A 119 11.49 11.48 2.97
C ARG A 119 12.49 10.58 3.69
N LYS A 120 13.37 9.91 2.95
CA LYS A 120 14.46 9.11 3.51
C LYS A 120 15.43 10.04 4.25
N PRO A 121 15.44 10.05 5.59
CA PRO A 121 16.21 11.05 6.35
C PRO A 121 17.70 10.72 6.42
N PHE A 122 18.07 9.49 6.10
CA PHE A 122 19.45 9.03 6.06
C PHE A 122 19.71 8.39 4.69
N LYS A 123 20.85 8.71 4.07
CA LYS A 123 21.36 7.91 2.96
C LYS A 123 21.72 6.54 3.55
N LEU A 124 20.98 5.51 3.14
CA LEU A 124 21.41 4.13 3.30
C LEU A 124 22.60 3.88 2.37
#